data_AF-A0A0B7H9N1-F1
#
_entry.id   AF-A0A0B7H9N1-F1
#
_cell.length_a   1.000
_cell.length_b   1.000
_cell.length_c   1.000
_cell.angle_alpha   90.00
_cell.angle_beta   90.00
_cell.angle_gamma   90.00
#
_symmetry.space_group_name_H-M   'P 1'
#
loop_
_entity.id
_entity.type
_entity.pdbx_description
1 polymer ?
#
loop_
_entity_poly.entity_id
_entity_poly.type
_entity_poly.pdbx_seq_one_letter_code
_entity_poly.pdbx_strand_id
1 'polypeptide(L)'
;MKQLFFWGFILLQFCVYAQEIVPFTIRKQENLKGGLKIIGNNILSHRPANQPFNLMTANDDLNMDYVDIDNDTSTFSSSAATLSFNNNDCSKIRYAGLYWGGMYAENDDSKKNIQIKIPSNSNYINIEADSYIYNHHTSDFPLSHKPYICYKDITHLISAQNPAGEYIVANVKATQSGDYIRVLGGLSAGWALVIIYEDPEATSKYITTFDGYASVSNAQNNNAPTDVAFSFTGFKTLPAPLPVHARFGVIALEGDKQIKGDKLSVQKPDLSYFDLHNTVNPSNNFFNSSISNENEINHQRRPNSTNTLGWDIDLFSIPNNDNSIITNNQTSANFKAHTTQDRFDIFFSAFEVEVIEPKMNLLKTIEDATGNVLNNQTIPLGSTLYYGLEFQNVGNDDALDYQIIDILPEKVHLTTPLLIEIPSGSGITYSLTTNAEGQTQLTFNISDNLVRENGGKHKIRFAVQLESNCDAFSQPCSEIIANKAYSIYKGNLNRTIINDNGSFSSVDDCNFRNDRKYYFLC
;
A
#
# COMPACT_ATOMS: atom_id res chain seq x y z
N MET A 1 60.01 -21.14 -31.70
CA MET A 1 59.03 -20.73 -32.73
C MET A 1 57.65 -21.02 -32.17
N LYS A 2 57.05 -20.08 -31.42
CA LYS A 2 56.05 -19.11 -31.92
C LYS A 2 54.92 -19.79 -32.68
N GLN A 3 53.78 -20.00 -32.03
CA GLN A 3 52.47 -19.58 -32.50
C GLN A 3 51.49 -19.57 -31.32
N LEU A 4 51.23 -18.37 -30.79
CA LEU A 4 50.07 -18.09 -29.96
C LEU A 4 48.86 -18.01 -30.90
N PHE A 5 47.85 -18.84 -30.67
CA PHE A 5 46.50 -18.59 -31.15
C PHE A 5 45.65 -18.13 -29.98
N PHE A 6 45.43 -16.81 -29.92
CA PHE A 6 44.49 -16.15 -29.04
C PHE A 6 43.11 -16.29 -29.70
N TRP A 7 42.24 -17.16 -29.18
CA TRP A 7 40.83 -17.18 -29.56
C TRP A 7 40.06 -16.27 -28.62
N GLY A 8 39.50 -15.20 -29.17
CA GLY A 8 38.69 -14.23 -28.45
C GLY A 8 37.38 -14.86 -27.97
N PHE A 9 37.12 -14.73 -26.68
CA PHE A 9 35.79 -14.95 -26.10
C PHE A 9 34.90 -13.77 -26.51
N ILE A 10 34.01 -13.99 -27.48
CA ILE A 10 32.87 -13.11 -27.72
C ILE A 10 31.88 -13.38 -26.58
N LEU A 11 31.84 -12.48 -25.60
CA LEU A 11 30.74 -12.37 -24.63
C LEU A 11 29.49 -11.90 -25.38
N LEU A 12 28.70 -12.83 -25.91
CA LEU A 12 27.31 -12.58 -26.23
C LEU A 12 26.59 -12.36 -24.89
N GLN A 13 26.41 -11.10 -24.49
CA GLN A 13 25.38 -10.75 -23.52
C GLN A 13 24.03 -11.07 -24.14
N PHE A 14 23.45 -12.22 -23.78
CA PHE A 14 22.05 -12.47 -24.01
C PHE A 14 21.25 -11.47 -23.18
N CYS A 15 20.87 -10.34 -23.79
CA CYS A 15 19.74 -9.57 -23.28
C CYS A 15 18.52 -10.48 -23.42
N VAL A 16 18.05 -11.03 -22.31
CA VAL A 16 16.73 -11.64 -22.25
C VAL A 16 15.76 -10.47 -22.43
N TYR A 17 15.22 -10.31 -23.64
CA TYR A 17 14.10 -9.41 -23.85
C TYR A 17 12.91 -9.98 -23.10
N ALA A 18 12.30 -9.13 -22.28
CA ALA A 18 11.05 -9.45 -21.61
C ALA A 18 9.97 -9.75 -22.67
N GLN A 19 9.16 -10.78 -22.46
CA GLN A 19 8.24 -11.31 -23.49
C GLN A 19 6.85 -10.67 -23.45
N GLU A 20 6.59 -9.83 -22.45
CA GLU A 20 5.36 -9.07 -22.33
C GLU A 20 5.19 -8.06 -23.46
N ILE A 21 3.93 -7.78 -23.81
CA ILE A 21 3.59 -6.86 -24.90
C ILE A 21 3.81 -5.42 -24.49
N VAL A 22 3.43 -5.08 -23.25
CA VAL A 22 3.72 -3.79 -22.63
C VAL A 22 4.52 -4.07 -21.36
N PRO A 23 5.78 -3.59 -21.25
CA PRO A 23 6.62 -3.78 -20.07
C PRO A 23 5.91 -3.33 -18.79
N PHE A 24 6.02 -4.13 -17.73
CA PHE A 24 5.50 -3.73 -16.43
C PHE A 24 6.36 -2.61 -15.84
N THR A 25 5.77 -1.42 -15.70
CA THR A 25 6.44 -0.24 -15.15
C THR A 25 5.77 0.22 -13.87
N ILE A 26 6.54 0.87 -13.00
CA ILE A 26 6.04 1.40 -11.74
C ILE A 26 4.96 2.44 -12.01
N ARG A 27 3.77 2.22 -11.46
CA ARG A 27 2.69 3.22 -11.45
C ARG A 27 2.74 4.08 -10.19
N LYS A 28 2.92 3.47 -9.03
CA LYS A 28 2.90 4.16 -7.73
C LYS A 28 3.83 3.51 -6.73
N GLN A 29 4.49 4.34 -5.93
CA GLN A 29 5.28 3.92 -4.76
C GLN A 29 4.91 4.72 -3.54
N GLU A 30 4.74 4.05 -2.41
CA GLU A 30 4.46 4.66 -1.11
C GLU A 30 5.24 3.93 0.00
N ASN A 31 5.65 4.69 1.01
CA ASN A 31 6.17 4.17 2.27
C ASN A 31 5.35 4.78 3.40
N LEU A 32 4.58 3.95 4.11
CA LEU A 32 3.61 4.40 5.11
C LEU A 32 3.20 3.27 6.07
N LYS A 33 2.60 3.63 7.21
CA LYS A 33 1.87 2.68 8.07
C LYS A 33 0.49 2.44 7.46
N GLY A 34 0.22 1.22 7.00
CA GLY A 34 -1.00 0.94 6.24
C GLY A 34 -0.84 -0.25 5.31
N GLY A 35 -1.46 -0.19 4.13
CA GLY A 35 -1.41 -1.31 3.21
C GLY A 35 -2.07 -1.07 1.86
N LEU A 36 -2.17 -2.16 1.11
CA LEU A 36 -2.80 -2.30 -0.18
C LEU A 36 -4.12 -3.07 -0.01
N LYS A 37 -5.16 -2.58 -0.69
CA LYS A 37 -6.41 -3.30 -0.93
C LYS A 37 -6.71 -3.24 -2.42
N ILE A 38 -7.27 -4.33 -2.95
CA ILE A 38 -7.79 -4.38 -4.30
C ILE A 38 -9.24 -4.88 -4.19
N ILE A 39 -10.18 -4.07 -4.67
CA ILE A 39 -11.58 -4.45 -4.80
C ILE A 39 -11.98 -4.35 -6.26
N GLY A 40 -13.03 -5.03 -6.67
CA GLY A 40 -13.48 -4.98 -8.05
C GLY A 40 -14.53 -6.03 -8.32
N ASN A 41 -15.07 -6.04 -9.53
CA ASN A 41 -16.01 -7.08 -9.93
C ASN A 41 -16.04 -7.26 -11.45
N ASN A 42 -16.55 -8.40 -11.91
CA ASN A 42 -16.90 -8.58 -13.31
C ASN A 42 -18.12 -7.70 -13.67
N ILE A 43 -18.19 -7.27 -14.92
CA ILE A 43 -19.32 -6.50 -15.49
C ILE A 43 -20.08 -7.28 -16.56
N LEU A 44 -19.53 -8.43 -16.99
CA LEU A 44 -20.14 -9.37 -17.91
C LEU A 44 -20.36 -10.71 -17.20
N SER A 45 -21.54 -11.31 -17.34
CA SER A 45 -21.91 -12.55 -16.63
C SER A 45 -22.87 -13.42 -17.44
N HIS A 46 -23.09 -14.65 -17.01
CA HIS A 46 -24.02 -15.56 -17.67
C HIS A 46 -25.46 -15.04 -17.61
N ARG A 47 -26.27 -15.27 -18.64
CA ARG A 47 -27.70 -14.95 -18.60
C ARG A 47 -28.44 -15.86 -17.59
N PRO A 48 -29.25 -15.31 -16.65
CA PRO A 48 -29.44 -13.90 -16.34
C PRO A 48 -28.27 -13.27 -15.56
N ALA A 49 -27.70 -12.17 -16.07
CA ALA A 49 -26.40 -11.63 -15.67
C ALA A 49 -26.29 -11.18 -14.20
N ASN A 50 -27.40 -10.75 -13.60
CA ASN A 50 -27.40 -10.18 -12.25
C ASN A 50 -27.33 -11.23 -11.13
N GLN A 51 -27.33 -12.53 -11.48
CA GLN A 51 -27.25 -13.61 -10.50
C GLN A 51 -25.80 -14.03 -10.26
N PRO A 52 -25.45 -14.42 -9.02
CA PRO A 52 -24.13 -15.00 -8.75
C PRO A 52 -23.90 -16.27 -9.54
N PHE A 53 -22.74 -16.36 -10.19
CA PHE A 53 -22.29 -17.56 -10.89
C PHE A 53 -21.29 -18.35 -10.05
N ASN A 54 -21.65 -19.61 -9.76
CA ASN A 54 -20.90 -20.46 -8.83
C ASN A 54 -20.61 -21.86 -9.40
N LEU A 55 -20.77 -22.03 -10.71
CA LEU A 55 -20.53 -23.31 -11.38
C LEU A 55 -19.12 -23.35 -11.99
N MET A 56 -18.69 -24.57 -12.32
CA MET A 56 -17.40 -24.87 -12.96
C MET A 56 -17.58 -24.90 -14.48
N THR A 57 -18.02 -23.81 -15.08
CA THR A 57 -18.20 -23.70 -16.54
C THR A 57 -17.36 -22.53 -17.03
N ALA A 58 -16.74 -22.72 -18.20
CA ALA A 58 -15.98 -21.69 -18.89
C ALA A 58 -16.91 -20.61 -19.43
N ASN A 59 -16.40 -19.38 -19.52
CA ASN A 59 -17.12 -18.29 -20.17
C ASN A 59 -17.33 -18.54 -21.68
N ASP A 60 -16.48 -19.33 -22.34
CA ASP A 60 -16.64 -19.79 -23.73
C ASP A 60 -17.96 -20.51 -24.01
N ASP A 61 -18.50 -21.22 -23.01
CA ASP A 61 -19.68 -22.07 -23.13
C ASP A 61 -20.98 -21.35 -22.74
N LEU A 62 -20.91 -20.07 -22.36
CA LEU A 62 -22.02 -19.34 -21.77
C LEU A 62 -22.51 -18.21 -22.68
N ASN A 63 -23.81 -17.92 -22.58
CA ASN A 63 -24.36 -16.68 -23.10
C ASN A 63 -24.12 -15.57 -22.08
N MET A 64 -23.21 -14.67 -22.43
CA MET A 64 -22.70 -13.60 -21.60
C MET A 64 -23.43 -12.30 -21.91
N ASP A 65 -24.03 -11.69 -20.89
CA ASP A 65 -24.76 -10.42 -20.93
C ASP A 65 -24.19 -9.46 -19.86
N TYR A 66 -24.42 -8.16 -20.02
CA TYR A 66 -24.03 -7.17 -19.02
C TYR A 66 -24.75 -7.37 -17.68
N VAL A 67 -23.99 -7.27 -16.60
CA VAL A 67 -24.52 -7.10 -15.25
C VAL A 67 -25.05 -5.68 -15.11
N ASP A 68 -26.26 -5.51 -14.59
CA ASP A 68 -26.89 -4.23 -14.22
C ASP A 68 -27.65 -4.41 -12.89
N ILE A 69 -27.03 -3.98 -11.78
CA ILE A 69 -27.51 -4.23 -10.42
C ILE A 69 -28.39 -3.13 -9.83
N ASP A 70 -28.63 -2.02 -10.53
CA ASP A 70 -29.26 -0.83 -9.95
C ASP A 70 -30.43 -0.24 -10.77
N ASN A 71 -30.74 -0.79 -11.95
CA ASN A 71 -31.86 -0.35 -12.81
C ASN A 71 -31.79 1.15 -13.16
N ASP A 72 -30.61 1.78 -13.07
CA ASP A 72 -30.42 3.17 -13.45
C ASP A 72 -30.44 3.29 -14.96
N THR A 73 -31.46 3.99 -15.51
CA THR A 73 -31.65 4.14 -16.96
C THR A 73 -30.53 4.92 -17.67
N SER A 74 -29.65 5.59 -16.93
CA SER A 74 -28.45 6.24 -17.49
C SER A 74 -27.27 5.28 -17.66
N THR A 75 -27.40 4.05 -17.16
CA THR A 75 -26.40 2.99 -17.27
C THR A 75 -26.95 1.80 -18.07
N PHE A 76 -26.08 1.11 -18.81
CA PHE A 76 -26.40 -0.17 -19.47
C PHE A 76 -25.77 -1.36 -18.74
N SER A 77 -24.84 -1.09 -17.83
CA SER A 77 -24.19 -2.09 -16.99
C SER A 77 -23.78 -1.44 -15.67
N SER A 78 -23.82 -2.19 -14.57
CA SER A 78 -23.35 -1.79 -13.25
C SER A 78 -23.01 -3.01 -12.40
N SER A 79 -21.86 -3.00 -11.73
CA SER A 79 -21.51 -4.00 -10.71
C SER A 79 -20.78 -3.35 -9.53
N ALA A 80 -20.85 -3.97 -8.36
CA ALA A 80 -20.38 -3.36 -7.11
C ALA A 80 -19.36 -4.18 -6.36
N ALA A 81 -18.50 -3.49 -5.61
CA ALA A 81 -17.61 -4.05 -4.59
C ALA A 81 -17.54 -3.12 -3.38
N THR A 82 -17.44 -3.68 -2.18
CA THR A 82 -17.35 -2.91 -0.94
C THR A 82 -15.92 -2.81 -0.46
N LEU A 83 -15.48 -1.58 -0.15
CA LEU A 83 -14.24 -1.31 0.54
C LEU A 83 -14.46 -1.30 2.05
N SER A 84 -13.66 -2.06 2.79
CA SER A 84 -13.59 -1.98 4.24
C SER A 84 -12.15 -1.98 4.72
N PHE A 85 -11.94 -1.38 5.88
CA PHE A 85 -10.69 -1.39 6.63
C PHE A 85 -10.92 -2.03 8.01
N ASN A 86 -9.84 -2.44 8.66
CA ASN A 86 -9.91 -2.88 10.06
C ASN A 86 -10.33 -1.72 10.96
N ASN A 87 -9.85 -0.51 10.64
CA ASN A 87 -10.23 0.74 11.29
C ASN A 87 -10.82 1.72 10.26
N ASN A 88 -12.13 1.62 10.00
CA ASN A 88 -12.80 2.43 8.97
C ASN A 88 -12.75 3.94 9.24
N ASP A 89 -12.79 4.34 10.51
CA ASP A 89 -12.84 5.75 10.90
C ASP A 89 -11.45 6.41 10.88
N CYS A 90 -10.39 5.61 10.93
CA CYS A 90 -9.01 6.09 10.99
C CYS A 90 -8.15 5.69 9.79
N SER A 91 -8.74 5.07 8.76
CA SER A 91 -8.04 4.78 7.52
C SER A 91 -8.16 5.93 6.53
N LYS A 92 -7.03 6.38 5.99
CA LYS A 92 -6.96 7.45 4.99
C LYS A 92 -6.45 6.90 3.66
N ILE A 93 -7.18 7.16 2.58
CA ILE A 93 -6.69 6.81 1.24
C ILE A 93 -5.53 7.74 0.86
N ARG A 94 -4.44 7.14 0.38
CA ARG A 94 -3.25 7.83 -0.12
C ARG A 94 -3.13 7.74 -1.64
N TYR A 95 -3.71 6.69 -2.22
CA TYR A 95 -3.82 6.51 -3.67
C TYR A 95 -4.99 5.58 -4.00
N ALA A 96 -5.68 5.89 -5.09
CA ALA A 96 -6.76 5.07 -5.64
C ALA A 96 -6.70 5.04 -7.17
N GLY A 97 -6.19 3.94 -7.72
CA GLY A 97 -6.12 3.69 -9.16
C GLY A 97 -7.29 2.81 -9.62
N LEU A 98 -8.12 3.33 -10.52
CA LEU A 98 -9.24 2.61 -11.12
C LEU A 98 -8.81 2.01 -12.46
N TYR A 99 -8.96 0.70 -12.60
CA TYR A 99 -8.69 -0.09 -13.79
C TYR A 99 -9.99 -0.69 -14.30
N TRP A 100 -10.19 -0.72 -15.61
CA TRP A 100 -11.32 -1.43 -16.23
C TRP A 100 -10.98 -1.89 -17.62
N GLY A 101 -11.70 -2.89 -18.10
CA GLY A 101 -11.47 -3.41 -19.44
C GLY A 101 -12.21 -4.71 -19.69
N GLY A 102 -11.88 -5.32 -20.82
CA GLY A 102 -12.48 -6.56 -21.28
C GLY A 102 -12.19 -6.82 -22.75
N MET A 103 -12.85 -7.84 -23.30
CA MET A 103 -12.83 -8.12 -24.72
C MET A 103 -13.86 -7.25 -25.42
N TYR A 104 -13.43 -6.45 -26.39
CA TYR A 104 -14.34 -5.58 -27.12
C TYR A 104 -13.98 -5.51 -28.60
N ALA A 105 -14.92 -5.96 -29.44
CA ALA A 105 -14.63 -6.21 -30.84
C ALA A 105 -14.63 -4.95 -31.72
N GLU A 106 -15.33 -3.92 -31.23
CA GLU A 106 -15.55 -2.67 -31.93
C GLU A 106 -14.42 -1.67 -31.66
N ASN A 107 -13.99 -0.97 -32.71
CA ASN A 107 -13.08 0.15 -32.57
C ASN A 107 -13.83 1.43 -32.17
N ASP A 108 -14.37 1.42 -30.95
CA ASP A 108 -15.09 2.55 -30.37
C ASP A 108 -14.29 3.14 -29.20
N ASP A 109 -13.92 4.42 -29.34
CA ASP A 109 -13.08 5.12 -28.37
C ASP A 109 -13.82 5.51 -27.09
N SER A 110 -15.16 5.46 -27.09
CA SER A 110 -15.95 5.73 -25.88
C SER A 110 -15.85 4.63 -24.82
N LYS A 111 -15.18 3.49 -25.10
CA LYS A 111 -14.81 2.48 -24.09
C LYS A 111 -13.88 3.01 -22.97
N LYS A 112 -13.24 4.16 -23.21
CA LYS A 112 -12.50 4.92 -22.19
C LYS A 112 -13.39 5.68 -21.21
N ASN A 113 -14.70 5.71 -21.43
CA ASN A 113 -15.65 6.44 -20.59
C ASN A 113 -16.49 5.43 -19.81
N ILE A 114 -16.52 5.58 -18.50
CA ILE A 114 -17.34 4.78 -17.58
C ILE A 114 -18.02 5.73 -16.58
N GLN A 115 -18.85 5.17 -15.70
CA GLN A 115 -19.41 5.90 -14.59
C GLN A 115 -19.08 5.19 -13.27
N ILE A 116 -18.88 5.98 -12.21
CA ILE A 116 -18.64 5.44 -10.86
C ILE A 116 -19.54 6.13 -9.84
N LYS A 117 -20.08 5.35 -8.92
CA LYS A 117 -20.72 5.80 -7.70
C LYS A 117 -19.83 5.42 -6.54
N ILE A 118 -19.42 6.42 -5.76
CA ILE A 118 -18.54 6.25 -4.58
C ILE A 118 -19.37 6.32 -3.30
N PRO A 119 -18.91 5.77 -2.16
CA PRO A 119 -19.70 5.71 -0.93
C PRO A 119 -20.25 7.05 -0.45
N SER A 120 -19.49 8.13 -0.65
CA SER A 120 -19.86 9.49 -0.26
C SER A 120 -20.80 10.21 -1.25
N ASN A 121 -21.17 9.58 -2.38
CA ASN A 121 -21.95 10.22 -3.42
C ASN A 121 -23.09 9.31 -3.92
N SER A 122 -24.32 9.81 -3.85
CA SER A 122 -25.51 9.09 -4.33
C SER A 122 -25.73 9.16 -5.84
N ASN A 123 -24.96 9.97 -6.58
CA ASN A 123 -25.04 10.09 -8.03
C ASN A 123 -23.80 9.49 -8.71
N TYR A 124 -23.97 9.03 -9.95
CA TYR A 124 -22.87 8.64 -10.80
C TYR A 124 -21.98 9.84 -11.19
N ILE A 125 -20.68 9.59 -11.19
CA ILE A 125 -19.62 10.50 -11.63
C ILE A 125 -19.08 9.94 -12.95
N ASN A 126 -19.03 10.78 -13.99
CA ASN A 126 -18.41 10.40 -15.27
C ASN A 126 -16.89 10.31 -15.12
N ILE A 127 -16.32 9.25 -15.66
CA ILE A 127 -14.90 8.93 -15.61
C ILE A 127 -14.41 8.72 -17.03
N GLU A 128 -13.38 9.45 -17.41
CA GLU A 128 -12.63 9.23 -18.65
C GLU A 128 -11.22 8.72 -18.30
N ALA A 129 -10.76 7.65 -18.95
CA ALA A 129 -9.43 7.10 -18.73
C ALA A 129 -8.32 8.14 -18.94
N ASP A 130 -7.30 8.10 -18.09
CA ASP A 130 -6.07 8.86 -18.30
C ASP A 130 -5.21 8.20 -19.39
N SER A 131 -5.27 6.87 -19.49
CA SER A 131 -4.51 6.10 -20.47
C SER A 131 -5.11 4.72 -20.75
N TYR A 132 -4.85 4.19 -21.96
CA TYR A 132 -4.90 2.76 -22.21
C TYR A 132 -3.59 2.13 -21.79
N ILE A 133 -3.64 1.08 -20.97
CA ILE A 133 -2.48 0.21 -20.70
C ILE A 133 -2.26 -0.70 -21.91
N TYR A 134 -3.35 -1.23 -22.44
CA TYR A 134 -3.38 -1.97 -23.70
C TYR A 134 -4.68 -1.68 -24.44
N ASN A 135 -4.61 -1.63 -25.77
CA ASN A 135 -5.78 -1.57 -26.64
C ASN A 135 -5.47 -2.30 -27.94
N HIS A 136 -6.17 -3.41 -28.19
CA HIS A 136 -6.00 -4.20 -29.40
C HIS A 136 -5.99 -3.37 -30.69
N HIS A 137 -6.87 -2.37 -30.80
CA HIS A 137 -7.06 -1.60 -32.03
C HIS A 137 -5.92 -0.62 -32.33
N THR A 138 -5.05 -0.32 -31.35
CA THR A 138 -3.94 0.62 -31.51
C THR A 138 -2.58 0.00 -31.19
N SER A 139 -2.55 -1.26 -30.73
CA SER A 139 -1.31 -1.97 -30.39
C SER A 139 -0.56 -2.40 -31.65
N ASP A 140 0.77 -2.31 -31.63
CA ASP A 140 1.65 -2.91 -32.64
C ASP A 140 1.65 -4.46 -32.57
N PHE A 141 1.16 -5.02 -31.46
CA PHE A 141 0.98 -6.45 -31.22
C PHE A 141 -0.49 -6.75 -30.90
N PRO A 142 -1.37 -6.76 -31.93
CA PRO A 142 -2.80 -7.03 -31.73
C PRO A 142 -3.07 -8.51 -31.46
N LEU A 143 -3.95 -8.76 -30.49
CA LEU A 143 -4.37 -10.11 -30.08
C LEU A 143 -5.74 -10.49 -30.67
N SER A 144 -5.94 -11.77 -31.02
CA SER A 144 -7.16 -12.24 -31.68
C SER A 144 -8.44 -12.06 -30.85
N HIS A 145 -8.34 -12.10 -29.52
CA HIS A 145 -9.44 -11.92 -28.57
C HIS A 145 -9.73 -10.45 -28.21
N LYS A 146 -9.06 -9.50 -28.87
CA LYS A 146 -9.38 -8.06 -28.84
C LYS A 146 -9.54 -7.44 -27.44
N PRO A 147 -8.58 -7.60 -26.52
CA PRO A 147 -8.68 -7.01 -25.20
C PRO A 147 -8.36 -5.51 -25.23
N TYR A 148 -8.86 -4.81 -24.21
CA TYR A 148 -8.43 -3.46 -23.86
C TYR A 148 -8.41 -3.30 -22.33
N ILE A 149 -7.50 -2.48 -21.83
CA ILE A 149 -7.39 -2.11 -20.42
C ILE A 149 -7.18 -0.60 -20.32
N CYS A 150 -8.02 0.05 -19.53
CA CYS A 150 -7.98 1.46 -19.19
C CYS A 150 -7.56 1.67 -17.74
N TYR A 151 -7.02 2.85 -17.47
CA TYR A 151 -6.62 3.29 -16.14
C TYR A 151 -7.01 4.75 -15.89
N LYS A 152 -7.37 5.07 -14.65
CA LYS A 152 -7.50 6.44 -14.12
C LYS A 152 -7.06 6.55 -12.67
N ASP A 153 -6.34 7.63 -12.31
CA ASP A 153 -6.17 8.03 -10.91
C ASP A 153 -7.43 8.77 -10.41
N ILE A 154 -8.15 8.16 -9.48
CA ILE A 154 -9.36 8.74 -8.86
C ILE A 154 -9.14 9.16 -7.40
N THR A 155 -7.89 9.28 -6.95
CA THR A 155 -7.56 9.62 -5.55
C THR A 155 -8.27 10.90 -5.09
N HIS A 156 -8.37 11.90 -5.97
CA HIS A 156 -9.02 13.18 -5.68
C HIS A 156 -10.55 13.12 -5.57
N LEU A 157 -11.19 12.04 -6.07
CA LEU A 157 -12.63 11.85 -6.01
C LEU A 157 -13.07 11.21 -4.69
N ILE A 158 -12.20 10.41 -4.06
CA ILE A 158 -12.56 9.70 -2.85
C ILE A 158 -12.38 10.62 -1.64
N SER A 159 -13.43 10.72 -0.82
CA SER A 159 -13.42 11.53 0.39
C SER A 159 -12.27 11.15 1.32
N ALA A 160 -11.56 12.15 1.85
CA ALA A 160 -10.58 11.95 2.91
C ALA A 160 -11.24 11.50 4.23
N GLN A 161 -12.54 11.76 4.41
CA GLN A 161 -13.34 11.24 5.52
C GLN A 161 -14.20 10.06 5.06
N ASN A 162 -14.02 8.90 5.69
CA ASN A 162 -14.82 7.68 5.51
C ASN A 162 -14.85 7.14 4.06
N PRO A 163 -13.69 6.74 3.50
CA PRO A 163 -13.62 6.13 2.17
C PRO A 163 -14.25 4.73 2.06
N ALA A 164 -14.59 4.10 3.19
CA ALA A 164 -15.19 2.78 3.24
C ALA A 164 -16.65 2.79 2.75
N GLY A 165 -17.07 1.67 2.17
CA GLY A 165 -18.43 1.46 1.66
C GLY A 165 -18.45 0.90 0.25
N GLU A 166 -19.64 0.90 -0.35
CA GLU A 166 -19.87 0.31 -1.66
C GLU A 166 -19.44 1.26 -2.79
N TYR A 167 -18.66 0.74 -3.72
CA TYR A 167 -18.32 1.37 -5.00
C TYR A 167 -19.09 0.62 -6.09
N ILE A 168 -19.79 1.37 -6.93
CA ILE A 168 -20.51 0.83 -8.10
C ILE A 168 -19.86 1.42 -9.34
N VAL A 169 -19.37 0.55 -10.23
CA VAL A 169 -18.84 0.97 -11.53
C VAL A 169 -19.78 0.49 -12.62
N ALA A 170 -20.05 1.39 -13.55
CA ALA A 170 -21.06 1.24 -14.57
C ALA A 170 -20.53 1.63 -15.96
N ASN A 171 -21.23 1.18 -16.99
CA ASN A 171 -20.95 1.49 -18.39
C ASN A 171 -19.56 1.05 -18.89
N VAL A 172 -18.95 0.04 -18.26
CA VAL A 172 -17.78 -0.63 -18.83
C VAL A 172 -18.23 -1.40 -20.07
N LYS A 173 -17.58 -1.16 -21.21
CA LYS A 173 -17.93 -1.78 -22.49
C LYS A 173 -17.24 -3.13 -22.69
N ALA A 174 -17.94 -4.06 -23.29
CA ALA A 174 -17.48 -5.38 -23.68
C ALA A 174 -18.32 -5.91 -24.83
N THR A 175 -17.81 -6.89 -25.56
CA THR A 175 -18.64 -7.69 -26.46
C THR A 175 -19.49 -8.63 -25.60
N GLN A 176 -20.78 -8.77 -25.91
CA GLN A 176 -21.70 -9.74 -25.31
C GLN A 176 -22.13 -10.79 -26.34
N SER A 177 -22.71 -11.92 -25.90
CA SER A 177 -23.06 -13.02 -26.81
C SER A 177 -24.13 -12.67 -27.85
N GLY A 178 -24.92 -11.62 -27.60
CA GLY A 178 -25.93 -11.10 -28.53
C GLY A 178 -25.39 -10.21 -29.64
N ASP A 179 -24.12 -9.79 -29.57
CA ASP A 179 -23.54 -8.87 -30.55
C ASP A 179 -23.22 -9.58 -31.87
N TYR A 180 -23.25 -8.83 -32.97
CA TYR A 180 -23.04 -9.37 -34.33
C TYR A 180 -21.61 -9.90 -34.54
N ILE A 181 -20.62 -9.30 -33.88
CA ILE A 181 -19.21 -9.64 -34.03
C ILE A 181 -18.81 -10.57 -32.89
N ARG A 182 -18.41 -11.80 -33.22
CA ARG A 182 -17.86 -12.75 -32.25
C ARG A 182 -16.41 -12.43 -31.93
N VAL A 183 -16.06 -12.51 -30.65
CA VAL A 183 -14.68 -12.61 -30.17
C VAL A 183 -14.35 -14.08 -29.95
N LEU A 184 -13.10 -14.48 -30.24
CA LEU A 184 -12.63 -15.84 -30.05
C LEU A 184 -12.11 -16.06 -28.63
N GLY A 185 -12.47 -17.20 -28.03
CA GLY A 185 -11.82 -17.76 -26.85
C GLY A 185 -12.35 -17.28 -25.49
N GLY A 186 -13.62 -16.88 -25.40
CA GLY A 186 -14.23 -16.40 -24.16
C GLY A 186 -14.57 -14.91 -24.23
N LEU A 187 -15.49 -14.49 -23.37
CA LEU A 187 -15.83 -13.09 -23.13
C LEU A 187 -15.65 -12.80 -21.65
N SER A 188 -14.85 -11.79 -21.34
CA SER A 188 -14.63 -11.31 -19.98
C SER A 188 -14.56 -9.78 -19.97
N ALA A 189 -15.05 -9.19 -18.89
CA ALA A 189 -14.90 -7.78 -18.62
C ALA A 189 -15.15 -7.48 -17.14
N GLY A 190 -14.54 -6.40 -16.66
CA GLY A 190 -14.70 -5.97 -15.28
C GLY A 190 -13.92 -4.71 -14.96
N TRP A 191 -13.82 -4.46 -13.66
CA TRP A 191 -13.10 -3.33 -13.11
C TRP A 191 -12.44 -3.70 -11.78
N ALA A 192 -11.39 -2.96 -11.44
CA ALA A 192 -10.68 -3.07 -10.17
C ALA A 192 -10.26 -1.69 -9.67
N LEU A 193 -10.40 -1.47 -8.37
CA LEU A 193 -9.93 -0.29 -7.66
C LEU A 193 -8.79 -0.72 -6.72
N VAL A 194 -7.59 -0.24 -7.06
CA VAL A 194 -6.35 -0.48 -6.32
C VAL A 194 -6.15 0.68 -5.35
N ILE A 195 -6.14 0.38 -4.05
CA ILE A 195 -6.09 1.37 -2.98
C ILE A 195 -4.85 1.17 -2.14
N ILE A 196 -4.07 2.24 -1.99
CA ILE A 196 -3.07 2.35 -0.94
C ILE A 196 -3.64 3.26 0.14
N TYR A 197 -3.68 2.76 1.38
CA TYR A 197 -4.23 3.48 2.52
C TYR A 197 -3.22 3.58 3.66
N GLU A 198 -3.34 4.63 4.46
CA GLU A 198 -2.65 4.83 5.73
C GLU A 198 -3.59 4.45 6.88
N ASP A 199 -3.09 3.64 7.80
CA ASP A 199 -3.74 3.24 9.05
C ASP A 199 -2.67 3.28 10.16
N PRO A 200 -2.80 4.18 11.16
CA PRO A 200 -1.82 4.32 12.24
C PRO A 200 -1.59 3.06 13.08
N GLU A 201 -2.54 2.13 13.08
CA GLU A 201 -2.45 0.85 13.80
C GLU A 201 -1.81 -0.27 12.95
N ALA A 202 -1.71 -0.09 11.62
CA ALA A 202 -1.07 -1.06 10.74
C ALA A 202 0.46 -0.95 10.80
N THR A 203 1.19 -1.99 10.38
CA THR A 203 2.66 -1.91 10.29
C THR A 203 3.10 -1.07 9.08
N SER A 204 4.35 -0.61 9.11
CA SER A 204 4.95 0.12 7.99
C SER A 204 5.14 -0.80 6.79
N LYS A 205 4.79 -0.34 5.59
CA LYS A 205 4.94 -1.07 4.32
C LYS A 205 5.65 -0.21 3.28
N TYR A 206 6.48 -0.85 2.46
CA TYR A 206 6.90 -0.34 1.17
C TYR A 206 6.04 -0.95 0.08
N ILE A 207 5.19 -0.13 -0.54
CA ILE A 207 4.21 -0.58 -1.54
C ILE A 207 4.64 -0.05 -2.90
N THR A 208 4.70 -0.94 -3.89
CA THR A 208 4.97 -0.59 -5.29
C THR A 208 3.94 -1.27 -6.18
N THR A 209 3.22 -0.49 -6.98
CA THR A 209 2.30 -1.02 -7.99
C THR A 209 2.91 -0.90 -9.38
N PHE A 210 2.55 -1.84 -10.25
CA PHE A 210 3.02 -1.94 -11.62
C PHE A 210 1.83 -2.14 -12.55
N ASP A 211 1.85 -1.48 -13.69
CA ASP A 211 1.00 -1.86 -14.82
C ASP A 211 1.82 -2.06 -16.09
N GLY A 212 1.28 -2.91 -16.93
CA GLY A 212 1.89 -3.47 -18.13
C GLY A 212 0.88 -4.41 -18.77
N TYR A 213 1.31 -5.23 -19.72
CA TYR A 213 0.41 -6.17 -20.38
C TYR A 213 1.16 -7.39 -20.88
N ALA A 214 0.85 -8.54 -20.29
CA ALA A 214 1.35 -9.85 -20.72
C ALA A 214 0.17 -10.75 -21.10
N SER A 215 0.22 -11.35 -22.29
CA SER A 215 -0.79 -12.29 -22.77
C SER A 215 -0.18 -13.68 -22.90
N VAL A 216 -0.82 -14.68 -22.29
CA VAL A 216 -0.40 -16.08 -22.31
C VAL A 216 -1.50 -16.89 -22.97
N SER A 217 -1.18 -17.79 -23.90
CA SER A 217 -2.17 -18.59 -24.63
C SER A 217 -1.58 -19.93 -25.06
N ASN A 218 -2.35 -21.01 -24.94
CA ASN A 218 -1.98 -22.30 -25.51
C ASN A 218 -2.19 -22.39 -27.03
N ALA A 219 -3.03 -21.52 -27.59
CA ALA A 219 -3.37 -21.53 -29.01
C ALA A 219 -2.35 -20.71 -29.80
N GLN A 220 -1.57 -21.40 -30.64
CA GLN A 220 -0.48 -20.85 -31.47
C GLN A 220 -0.92 -19.73 -32.44
N ASN A 221 -2.22 -19.56 -32.67
CA ASN A 221 -2.77 -18.56 -33.59
C ASN A 221 -3.20 -17.24 -32.91
N ASN A 222 -2.96 -17.07 -31.60
CA ASN A 222 -3.41 -15.91 -30.83
C ASN A 222 -2.34 -14.81 -30.65
N ASN A 223 -1.19 -14.90 -31.33
CA ASN A 223 -0.04 -13.99 -31.17
C ASN A 223 0.50 -13.90 -29.72
N ALA A 224 0.15 -14.86 -28.87
CA ALA A 224 0.57 -14.97 -27.48
C ALA A 224 1.22 -16.36 -27.24
N PRO A 225 2.36 -16.44 -26.54
CA PRO A 225 3.04 -17.70 -26.25
C PRO A 225 2.42 -18.44 -25.05
N THR A 226 2.75 -19.73 -24.89
CA THR A 226 2.35 -20.55 -23.73
C THR A 226 3.07 -20.17 -22.44
N ASP A 227 4.20 -19.48 -22.56
CA ASP A 227 5.07 -19.04 -21.47
C ASP A 227 5.44 -17.57 -21.74
N VAL A 228 5.27 -16.71 -20.74
CA VAL A 228 5.73 -15.32 -20.77
C VAL A 228 6.56 -15.05 -19.53
N ALA A 229 7.81 -14.66 -19.73
CA ALA A 229 8.66 -14.16 -18.65
C ALA A 229 8.63 -12.62 -18.63
N PHE A 230 8.47 -12.05 -17.44
CA PHE A 230 8.47 -10.61 -17.18
C PHE A 230 9.16 -10.31 -15.84
N SER A 231 9.50 -9.04 -15.62
CA SER A 231 10.19 -8.63 -14.39
C SER A 231 9.55 -7.39 -13.78
N PHE A 232 9.52 -7.34 -12.45
CA PHE A 232 9.16 -6.15 -11.70
C PHE A 232 10.41 -5.55 -11.11
N THR A 233 10.73 -4.30 -11.46
CA THR A 233 11.94 -3.61 -10.98
C THR A 233 11.56 -2.32 -10.27
N GLY A 234 12.21 -2.07 -9.13
CA GLY A 234 12.08 -0.82 -8.36
C GLY A 234 11.37 -0.96 -7.02
N PHE A 235 10.83 -2.13 -6.68
CA PHE A 235 10.48 -2.43 -5.28
C PHE A 235 11.78 -2.54 -4.43
N LYS A 236 11.65 -2.65 -3.11
CA LYS A 236 12.81 -2.85 -2.23
C LYS A 236 12.43 -3.73 -1.05
N THR A 237 13.26 -4.72 -0.74
CA THR A 237 13.13 -5.55 0.47
C THR A 237 14.10 -5.14 1.56
N LEU A 238 13.82 -5.60 2.78
CA LEU A 238 14.62 -5.32 3.96
C LEU A 238 16.06 -5.88 3.84
N PRO A 239 17.05 -5.25 4.49
CA PRO A 239 18.42 -5.77 4.52
C PRO A 239 18.54 -7.06 5.33
N ALA A 240 19.52 -7.90 5.00
CA ALA A 240 19.80 -9.11 5.75
C ALA A 240 20.28 -8.77 7.17
N PRO A 241 19.96 -9.59 8.19
CA PRO A 241 19.26 -10.88 8.12
C PRO A 241 17.75 -10.78 8.42
N LEU A 242 17.12 -9.62 8.22
CA LEU A 242 15.70 -9.44 8.55
C LEU A 242 14.81 -10.39 7.73
N PRO A 243 13.74 -10.94 8.31
CA PRO A 243 12.75 -11.67 7.52
C PRO A 243 12.08 -10.71 6.51
N VAL A 244 11.77 -11.22 5.33
CA VAL A 244 11.11 -10.47 4.25
C VAL A 244 9.67 -10.99 4.13
N HIS A 245 8.73 -10.28 4.77
CA HIS A 245 7.30 -10.51 4.60
C HIS A 245 6.82 -9.68 3.42
N ALA A 246 6.31 -10.35 2.38
CA ALA A 246 5.82 -9.70 1.17
C ALA A 246 4.46 -10.26 0.76
N ARG A 247 3.55 -9.37 0.39
CA ARG A 247 2.32 -9.70 -0.31
C ARG A 247 2.44 -9.31 -1.78
N PHE A 248 1.80 -10.09 -2.63
CA PHE A 248 1.74 -9.86 -4.07
C PHE A 248 0.28 -9.71 -4.50
N GLY A 249 0.00 -8.65 -5.24
CA GLY A 249 -1.28 -8.42 -5.89
C GLY A 249 -1.17 -8.64 -7.39
N VAL A 250 -2.19 -9.20 -8.02
CA VAL A 250 -2.27 -9.39 -9.48
C VAL A 250 -3.70 -9.25 -9.96
N ILE A 251 -3.89 -8.68 -11.16
CA ILE A 251 -5.18 -8.63 -11.84
C ILE A 251 -5.01 -9.16 -13.26
N ALA A 252 -5.94 -10.02 -13.66
CA ALA A 252 -5.92 -10.66 -14.97
C ALA A 252 -7.32 -10.71 -15.64
N LEU A 253 -7.28 -10.76 -16.97
CA LEU A 253 -8.41 -11.07 -17.86
C LEU A 253 -8.30 -12.53 -18.35
N GLU A 254 -9.44 -13.14 -18.64
CA GLU A 254 -9.63 -14.59 -18.83
C GLU A 254 -9.14 -15.44 -17.63
N GLY A 255 -8.69 -16.68 -17.89
CA GLY A 255 -8.39 -17.69 -16.88
C GLY A 255 -9.65 -18.41 -16.39
N ASP A 256 -9.91 -19.59 -16.92
CA ASP A 256 -11.13 -20.34 -16.65
C ASP A 256 -11.06 -21.13 -15.34
N LYS A 257 -12.17 -21.09 -14.59
CA LYS A 257 -12.27 -21.83 -13.33
C LYS A 257 -12.09 -23.35 -13.49
N GLN A 258 -12.59 -23.90 -14.60
CA GLN A 258 -12.59 -25.34 -14.85
C GLN A 258 -11.32 -25.84 -15.54
N ILE A 259 -10.69 -25.02 -16.38
CA ILE A 259 -9.47 -25.38 -17.11
C ILE A 259 -8.32 -25.43 -16.10
N LYS A 260 -7.30 -26.24 -16.38
CA LYS A 260 -6.11 -26.41 -15.53
C LYS A 260 -4.87 -26.28 -16.39
N GLY A 261 -3.77 -25.89 -15.77
CA GLY A 261 -2.49 -25.66 -16.42
C GLY A 261 -1.92 -24.28 -16.16
N ASP A 262 -2.73 -23.39 -15.57
CA ASP A 262 -2.39 -21.99 -15.37
C ASP A 262 -1.51 -21.79 -14.16
N LYS A 263 -0.40 -21.08 -14.37
CA LYS A 263 0.62 -20.84 -13.37
C LYS A 263 1.09 -19.40 -13.39
N LEU A 264 1.33 -18.89 -12.19
CA LEU A 264 2.19 -17.74 -11.94
C LEU A 264 3.35 -18.22 -11.08
N SER A 265 4.57 -18.05 -11.55
CA SER A 265 5.76 -18.52 -10.85
C SER A 265 6.76 -17.39 -10.66
N VAL A 266 7.44 -17.38 -9.52
CA VAL A 266 8.52 -16.43 -9.21
C VAL A 266 9.87 -17.15 -9.22
N GLN A 267 10.88 -16.51 -9.78
CA GLN A 267 12.24 -17.04 -9.81
C GLN A 267 12.89 -16.91 -8.42
N LYS A 268 13.37 -18.04 -7.89
CA LYS A 268 14.14 -18.13 -6.65
C LYS A 268 15.62 -17.75 -6.89
N PRO A 269 16.41 -17.53 -5.82
CA PRO A 269 17.84 -17.22 -5.93
C PRO A 269 18.67 -18.29 -6.63
N ASP A 270 18.24 -19.56 -6.57
CA ASP A 270 18.87 -20.70 -7.26
C ASP A 270 18.50 -20.80 -8.75
N LEU A 271 17.83 -19.77 -9.30
CA LEU A 271 17.31 -19.65 -10.66
C LEU A 271 16.15 -20.59 -11.02
N SER A 272 15.73 -21.48 -10.11
CA SER A 272 14.52 -22.28 -10.30
C SER A 272 13.27 -21.45 -10.03
N TYR A 273 12.13 -21.90 -10.54
CA TYR A 273 10.85 -21.23 -10.35
C TYR A 273 10.06 -21.89 -9.23
N PHE A 274 9.41 -21.07 -8.40
CA PHE A 274 8.41 -21.49 -7.43
C PHE A 274 7.02 -21.10 -7.95
N ASP A 275 6.14 -22.09 -8.11
CA ASP A 275 4.75 -21.88 -8.53
C ASP A 275 3.97 -21.29 -7.33
N LEU A 276 3.57 -20.03 -7.47
CA LEU A 276 2.75 -19.34 -6.46
C LEU A 276 1.39 -20.02 -6.38
N HIS A 277 0.87 -20.11 -5.16
CA HIS A 277 -0.42 -20.71 -4.89
C HIS A 277 -0.92 -20.33 -3.50
N ASN A 278 -2.23 -20.46 -3.30
CA ASN A 278 -2.91 -20.38 -2.02
C ASN A 278 -4.13 -21.33 -2.04
N THR A 279 -5.05 -21.21 -1.09
CA THR A 279 -6.25 -22.07 -1.05
C THR A 279 -7.26 -21.79 -2.18
N VAL A 280 -7.35 -20.54 -2.66
CA VAL A 280 -8.27 -20.11 -3.72
C VAL A 280 -7.66 -20.26 -5.12
N ASN A 281 -6.35 -20.06 -5.25
CA ASN A 281 -5.54 -20.10 -6.47
C ASN A 281 -4.55 -21.28 -6.41
N PRO A 282 -4.96 -22.51 -6.76
CA PRO A 282 -4.07 -23.67 -6.78
C PRO A 282 -2.88 -23.49 -7.74
N SER A 283 -1.74 -24.14 -7.45
CA SER A 283 -0.53 -24.03 -8.29
C SER A 283 -0.66 -24.55 -9.71
N ASN A 284 -1.70 -25.33 -10.02
CA ASN A 284 -2.04 -25.78 -11.37
C ASN A 284 -3.24 -25.05 -11.98
N ASN A 285 -3.77 -24.05 -11.29
CA ASN A 285 -4.84 -23.19 -11.78
C ASN A 285 -4.87 -21.86 -11.04
N PHE A 286 -3.78 -21.11 -11.18
CA PHE A 286 -3.59 -19.88 -10.44
C PHE A 286 -4.64 -18.83 -10.86
N PHE A 287 -4.75 -18.58 -12.17
CA PHE A 287 -5.81 -17.79 -12.77
C PHE A 287 -7.02 -18.69 -13.00
N ASN A 288 -8.13 -18.42 -12.33
CA ASN A 288 -9.27 -19.33 -12.27
C ASN A 288 -10.63 -18.64 -12.10
N SER A 289 -10.73 -17.40 -12.57
CA SER A 289 -11.91 -16.56 -12.49
C SER A 289 -12.34 -16.32 -11.03
N SER A 290 -11.41 -15.91 -10.17
CA SER A 290 -11.72 -15.60 -8.78
C SER A 290 -11.38 -14.16 -8.39
N ILE A 291 -12.00 -13.69 -7.31
CA ILE A 291 -11.60 -12.44 -6.68
C ILE A 291 -11.34 -12.78 -5.23
N SER A 292 -10.07 -12.76 -4.83
CA SER A 292 -9.61 -13.29 -3.55
C SER A 292 -8.71 -12.32 -2.79
N ASN A 293 -8.70 -12.48 -1.47
CA ASN A 293 -7.72 -11.83 -0.60
C ASN A 293 -7.22 -12.86 0.41
N GLU A 294 -5.91 -13.03 0.45
CA GLU A 294 -5.20 -14.11 1.13
C GLU A 294 -5.68 -15.51 0.68
N ASN A 295 -6.41 -16.21 1.53
CA ASN A 295 -6.85 -17.59 1.30
C ASN A 295 -8.37 -17.70 1.13
N GLU A 296 -9.06 -16.57 0.92
CA GLU A 296 -10.52 -16.51 0.91
C GLU A 296 -11.06 -15.73 -0.30
N ILE A 297 -12.21 -16.19 -0.82
CA ILE A 297 -12.95 -15.48 -1.86
C ILE A 297 -13.59 -14.23 -1.25
N ASN A 298 -13.44 -13.09 -1.91
CA ASN A 298 -14.13 -11.88 -1.53
C ASN A 298 -15.60 -11.94 -1.99
N HIS A 299 -16.51 -12.03 -1.02
CA HIS A 299 -17.96 -12.04 -1.26
C HIS A 299 -18.64 -10.67 -1.10
N GLN A 300 -17.91 -9.62 -0.73
CA GLN A 300 -18.45 -8.27 -0.53
C GLN A 300 -18.62 -7.54 -1.88
N ARG A 301 -19.38 -8.16 -2.79
CA ARG A 301 -19.58 -7.73 -4.17
C ARG A 301 -21.01 -8.01 -4.63
N ARG A 302 -21.47 -7.34 -5.68
CA ARG A 302 -22.76 -7.63 -6.33
C ARG A 302 -22.60 -7.65 -7.85
N PRO A 303 -22.87 -8.80 -8.51
CA PRO A 303 -23.12 -10.12 -7.92
C PRO A 303 -21.87 -10.65 -7.18
N ASN A 304 -22.06 -11.53 -6.19
CA ASN A 304 -20.98 -12.13 -5.39
C ASN A 304 -20.54 -13.51 -5.94
N SER A 305 -20.33 -13.59 -7.24
CA SER A 305 -19.94 -14.81 -7.95
C SER A 305 -18.60 -15.36 -7.44
N THR A 306 -18.53 -16.67 -7.22
CA THR A 306 -17.26 -17.38 -6.97
C THR A 306 -16.54 -17.73 -8.28
N ASN A 307 -17.24 -17.67 -9.41
CA ASN A 307 -16.67 -17.73 -10.76
C ASN A 307 -17.02 -16.41 -11.47
N THR A 308 -16.04 -15.54 -11.62
CA THR A 308 -16.19 -14.20 -12.22
C THR A 308 -16.02 -14.19 -13.74
N LEU A 309 -15.98 -15.37 -14.36
CA LEU A 309 -16.03 -15.57 -15.82
C LEU A 309 -14.93 -14.79 -16.54
N GLY A 310 -13.70 -15.03 -16.10
CA GLY A 310 -12.47 -14.50 -16.67
C GLY A 310 -12.01 -13.16 -16.08
N TRP A 311 -12.53 -12.71 -14.95
CA TRP A 311 -12.02 -11.49 -14.28
C TRP A 311 -11.37 -11.84 -12.95
N ASP A 312 -10.04 -11.90 -12.93
CA ASP A 312 -9.26 -12.38 -11.78
C ASP A 312 -8.63 -11.23 -10.99
N ILE A 313 -8.78 -11.24 -9.66
CA ILE A 313 -8.13 -10.29 -8.76
C ILE A 313 -7.66 -11.05 -7.52
N ASP A 314 -6.35 -11.16 -7.34
CA ASP A 314 -5.78 -11.83 -6.16
C ASP A 314 -4.78 -10.95 -5.45
N LEU A 315 -4.86 -10.93 -4.12
CA LEU A 315 -3.87 -10.30 -3.25
C LEU A 315 -3.53 -11.26 -2.12
N PHE A 316 -2.28 -11.72 -2.03
CA PHE A 316 -1.91 -12.81 -1.13
C PHE A 316 -0.48 -12.69 -0.62
N SER A 317 -0.20 -13.30 0.53
CA SER A 317 1.15 -13.42 1.09
C SER A 317 2.01 -14.42 0.33
N ILE A 318 3.24 -14.03 -0.03
CA ILE A 318 4.24 -14.96 -0.58
C ILE A 318 4.76 -15.83 0.59
N PRO A 319 4.78 -17.18 0.47
CA PRO A 319 5.24 -18.08 1.54
C PRO A 319 6.77 -18.08 1.67
N ASN A 320 7.33 -16.96 2.11
CA ASN A 320 8.75 -16.64 2.02
C ASN A 320 9.55 -17.04 3.28
N ASN A 321 9.38 -18.27 3.75
CA ASN A 321 10.14 -18.77 4.91
C ASN A 321 11.64 -18.75 4.60
N ASP A 322 12.44 -18.32 5.58
CA ASP A 322 13.90 -18.18 5.48
C ASP A 322 14.38 -17.32 4.29
N ASN A 323 13.54 -16.40 3.80
CA ASN A 323 13.78 -15.59 2.61
C ASN A 323 14.13 -16.43 1.36
N SER A 324 13.57 -17.64 1.27
CA SER A 324 13.90 -18.63 0.24
C SER A 324 13.35 -18.31 -1.16
N ILE A 325 12.36 -17.42 -1.25
CA ILE A 325 11.72 -17.01 -2.51
C ILE A 325 12.13 -15.58 -2.87
N ILE A 326 11.87 -14.63 -1.97
CA ILE A 326 12.25 -13.23 -2.10
C ILE A 326 13.32 -12.93 -1.05
N THR A 327 14.49 -12.50 -1.51
CA THR A 327 15.66 -12.27 -0.64
C THR A 327 15.73 -10.85 -0.12
N ASN A 328 16.66 -10.62 0.82
CA ASN A 328 16.99 -9.29 1.32
C ASN A 328 17.66 -8.40 0.27
N ASN A 329 17.50 -7.07 0.43
CA ASN A 329 18.05 -6.05 -0.48
C ASN A 329 17.67 -6.23 -1.96
N GLN A 330 16.63 -7.01 -2.23
CA GLN A 330 16.16 -7.32 -3.57
C GLN A 330 15.37 -6.12 -4.10
N THR A 331 15.72 -5.69 -5.32
CA THR A 331 15.08 -4.55 -6.01
C THR A 331 14.41 -4.93 -7.32
N SER A 332 14.50 -6.20 -7.69
CA SER A 332 13.81 -6.75 -8.85
C SER A 332 13.42 -8.21 -8.59
N ALA A 333 12.37 -8.68 -9.25
CA ALA A 333 11.96 -10.09 -9.23
C ALA A 333 11.50 -10.49 -10.62
N ASN A 334 11.95 -11.67 -11.06
CA ASN A 334 11.55 -12.27 -12.31
C ASN A 334 10.37 -13.21 -12.07
N PHE A 335 9.36 -13.07 -12.91
CA PHE A 335 8.16 -13.88 -12.90
C PHE A 335 8.01 -14.58 -14.24
N LYS A 336 7.26 -15.68 -14.21
CA LYS A 336 6.84 -16.39 -15.40
C LYS A 336 5.38 -16.76 -15.26
N ALA A 337 4.60 -16.44 -16.28
CA ALA A 337 3.25 -16.94 -16.43
C ALA A 337 3.23 -18.05 -17.48
N HIS A 338 2.40 -19.08 -17.26
CA HIS A 338 2.33 -20.25 -18.12
C HIS A 338 0.91 -20.83 -18.19
N THR A 339 0.55 -21.41 -19.33
CA THR A 339 -0.63 -22.27 -19.48
C THR A 339 -0.38 -23.45 -20.41
N THR A 340 -1.11 -24.54 -20.21
CA THR A 340 -1.15 -25.68 -21.14
C THR A 340 -2.44 -25.76 -21.96
N GLN A 341 -3.53 -25.17 -21.47
CA GLN A 341 -4.88 -25.39 -22.01
C GLN A 341 -5.72 -24.11 -22.15
N ASP A 342 -5.27 -23.00 -21.59
CA ASP A 342 -6.06 -21.79 -21.43
C ASP A 342 -5.42 -20.58 -22.13
N ARG A 343 -6.00 -19.40 -21.89
CA ARG A 343 -5.48 -18.08 -22.16
C ARG A 343 -5.79 -17.16 -21.00
N PHE A 344 -4.87 -16.27 -20.67
CA PHE A 344 -5.11 -15.18 -19.74
C PHE A 344 -4.16 -14.00 -19.99
N ASP A 345 -4.60 -12.82 -19.58
CA ASP A 345 -3.86 -11.57 -19.75
C ASP A 345 -3.64 -10.89 -18.40
N ILE A 346 -2.39 -10.74 -17.98
CA ILE A 346 -2.01 -10.02 -16.77
C ILE A 346 -1.76 -8.57 -17.14
N PHE A 347 -2.37 -7.63 -16.41
CA PHE A 347 -2.21 -6.20 -16.70
C PHE A 347 -1.85 -5.33 -15.51
N PHE A 348 -1.89 -5.89 -14.30
CA PHE A 348 -1.50 -5.21 -13.08
C PHE A 348 -0.84 -6.17 -12.11
N SER A 349 0.16 -5.65 -11.39
CA SER A 349 0.76 -6.32 -10.24
C SER A 349 1.13 -5.34 -9.14
N ALA A 350 1.29 -5.83 -7.90
CA ALA A 350 1.78 -5.02 -6.80
C ALA A 350 2.64 -5.83 -5.82
N PHE A 351 3.65 -5.17 -5.25
CA PHE A 351 4.40 -5.66 -4.10
C PHE A 351 4.08 -4.79 -2.88
N GLU A 352 3.67 -5.42 -1.79
CA GLU A 352 3.59 -4.83 -0.46
C GLU A 352 4.61 -5.54 0.42
N VAL A 353 5.73 -4.89 0.72
CA VAL A 353 6.79 -5.45 1.57
C VAL A 353 6.72 -4.81 2.94
N GLU A 354 6.67 -5.64 3.99
CA GLU A 354 6.70 -5.13 5.36
C GLU A 354 8.05 -4.49 5.69
N VAL A 355 7.98 -3.35 6.38
CA VAL A 355 9.14 -2.68 6.98
C VAL A 355 9.18 -3.06 8.44
N ILE A 356 10.30 -3.65 8.88
CA ILE A 356 10.54 -4.02 10.27
C ILE A 356 11.42 -2.94 10.89
N GLU A 357 10.83 -2.13 11.76
CA GLU A 357 11.55 -1.11 12.52
C GLU A 357 10.79 -0.71 13.79
N PRO A 358 11.48 -0.33 14.86
CA PRO A 358 10.83 0.33 15.98
C PRO A 358 10.33 1.70 15.52
N LYS A 359 9.21 2.15 16.09
CA LYS A 359 8.71 3.50 15.82
C LYS A 359 8.24 4.12 17.11
N MET A 360 8.99 5.09 17.62
CA MET A 360 8.61 5.80 18.82
C MET A 360 7.55 6.85 18.50
N ASN A 361 6.44 6.81 19.24
CA ASN A 361 5.47 7.89 19.30
C ASN A 361 5.80 8.75 20.52
N LEU A 362 6.57 9.82 20.34
CA LEU A 362 6.92 10.77 21.39
C LEU A 362 5.99 11.97 21.34
N LEU A 363 5.15 12.13 22.35
CA LEU A 363 4.32 13.29 22.59
C LEU A 363 5.02 14.18 23.61
N LYS A 364 5.08 15.48 23.32
CA LYS A 364 5.52 16.50 24.25
C LYS A 364 4.36 17.41 24.61
N THR A 365 4.33 17.87 25.84
CA THR A 365 3.30 18.77 26.36
C THR A 365 3.93 19.75 27.33
N ILE A 366 3.31 20.92 27.49
CA ILE A 366 3.54 21.79 28.63
C ILE A 366 2.39 21.57 29.62
N GLU A 367 2.68 21.49 30.90
CA GLU A 367 1.71 21.12 31.93
C GLU A 367 1.87 21.98 33.19
N ASP A 368 0.78 22.12 33.95
CA ASP A 368 0.85 22.65 35.32
C ASP A 368 1.31 21.59 36.33
N ALA A 369 1.48 21.97 37.60
CA ALA A 369 1.92 21.05 38.66
C ALA A 369 0.98 19.86 38.89
N THR A 370 -0.30 19.98 38.52
CA THR A 370 -1.31 18.91 38.66
C THR A 370 -1.42 18.02 37.41
N GLY A 371 -0.69 18.34 36.34
CA GLY A 371 -0.66 17.57 35.10
C GLY A 371 -1.67 18.01 34.03
N ASN A 372 -2.33 19.17 34.20
CA ASN A 372 -3.20 19.69 33.15
C ASN A 372 -2.36 20.24 32.00
N VAL A 373 -2.70 19.88 30.77
CA VAL A 373 -1.99 20.32 29.55
C VAL A 373 -2.33 21.79 29.25
N LEU A 374 -1.29 22.61 29.09
CA LEU A 374 -1.35 24.05 28.82
C LEU A 374 -0.88 24.41 27.40
N ASN A 375 -0.88 23.45 26.47
CA ASN A 375 -0.48 23.69 25.08
C ASN A 375 -1.30 24.84 24.48
N ASN A 376 -0.64 25.77 23.78
CA ASN A 376 -1.28 26.91 23.12
C ASN A 376 -1.99 27.90 24.06
N GLN A 377 -1.64 27.89 25.35
CA GLN A 377 -2.16 28.83 26.34
C GLN A 377 -1.21 30.00 26.59
N THR A 378 -1.79 31.06 27.13
CA THR A 378 -1.02 32.19 27.65
C THR A 378 -0.48 31.88 29.04
N ILE A 379 0.83 32.07 29.21
CA ILE A 379 1.54 31.72 30.45
C ILE A 379 2.21 32.95 31.06
N PRO A 380 1.91 33.28 32.34
CA PRO A 380 2.56 34.39 33.02
C PRO A 380 4.08 34.21 33.14
N LEU A 381 4.84 35.30 33.02
CA LEU A 381 6.28 35.33 33.28
C LEU A 381 6.61 34.82 34.70
N GLY A 382 7.77 34.18 34.84
CA GLY A 382 8.21 33.60 36.11
C GLY A 382 7.49 32.29 36.52
N SER A 383 6.47 31.86 35.77
CA SER A 383 5.72 30.63 36.08
C SER A 383 6.63 29.40 36.09
N THR A 384 6.38 28.51 37.04
CA THR A 384 6.92 27.15 37.02
C THR A 384 5.94 26.23 36.30
N LEU A 385 6.46 25.50 35.33
CA LEU A 385 5.70 24.60 34.44
C LEU A 385 6.43 23.26 34.34
N TYR A 386 5.78 22.27 33.72
CA TYR A 386 6.37 20.96 33.48
C TYR A 386 6.34 20.63 31.99
N TYR A 387 7.48 20.27 31.42
CA TYR A 387 7.46 19.57 30.14
C TYR A 387 7.15 18.08 30.39
N GLY A 388 6.03 17.62 29.84
CA GLY A 388 5.62 16.21 29.87
C GLY A 388 6.05 15.51 28.58
N LEU A 389 6.76 14.38 28.72
CA LEU A 389 7.23 13.53 27.62
C LEU A 389 6.55 12.17 27.74
N GLU A 390 5.50 11.94 26.94
CA GLU A 390 4.83 10.64 26.82
C GLU A 390 5.39 9.89 25.61
N PHE A 391 5.73 8.61 25.77
CA PHE A 391 6.29 7.81 24.68
C PHE A 391 5.76 6.37 24.69
N GLN A 392 5.72 5.77 23.50
CA GLN A 392 5.38 4.37 23.27
C GLN A 392 6.05 3.88 21.99
N ASN A 393 6.50 2.62 21.97
CA ASN A 393 6.90 1.98 20.73
C ASN A 393 5.66 1.45 20.01
N VAL A 394 5.37 2.02 18.84
CA VAL A 394 4.25 1.65 17.95
C VAL A 394 4.75 1.03 16.64
N GLY A 395 6.02 0.62 16.60
CA GLY A 395 6.61 -0.17 15.52
C GLY A 395 6.46 -1.67 15.78
N ASN A 396 7.01 -2.47 14.86
CA ASN A 396 6.99 -3.94 14.86
C ASN A 396 8.39 -4.54 15.15
N ASP A 397 9.19 -3.83 15.92
CA ASP A 397 10.50 -4.28 16.42
C ASP A 397 10.73 -3.61 17.78
N ASP A 398 11.43 -4.29 18.68
CA ASP A 398 11.84 -3.73 19.97
C ASP A 398 12.82 -2.57 19.71
N ALA A 399 12.68 -1.46 20.45
CA ALA A 399 13.69 -0.42 20.43
C ALA A 399 14.80 -0.72 21.44
N LEU A 400 16.03 -0.35 21.09
CA LEU A 400 17.20 -0.40 21.95
C LEU A 400 17.85 0.98 22.00
N ASP A 401 18.55 1.24 23.11
CA ASP A 401 19.33 2.47 23.33
C ASP A 401 18.47 3.74 23.12
N TYR A 402 17.19 3.71 23.54
CA TYR A 402 16.28 4.82 23.31
C TYR A 402 16.63 6.04 24.15
N GLN A 403 16.92 7.15 23.47
CA GLN A 403 17.20 8.43 24.07
C GLN A 403 16.14 9.45 23.69
N ILE A 404 15.66 10.21 24.68
CA ILE A 404 14.86 11.41 24.46
C ILE A 404 15.72 12.62 24.78
N ILE A 405 15.90 13.50 23.81
CA ILE A 405 16.75 14.69 23.90
C ILE A 405 15.88 15.94 23.87
N ASP A 406 15.98 16.76 24.91
CA ASP A 406 15.27 18.03 25.04
C ASP A 406 16.28 19.16 25.10
N ILE A 407 16.20 20.10 24.15
CA ILE A 407 17.03 21.31 24.16
C ILE A 407 16.14 22.45 24.61
N LEU A 408 16.44 23.04 25.76
CA LEU A 408 15.62 24.12 26.28
C LEU A 408 15.71 25.34 25.35
N PRO A 409 14.55 25.97 25.05
CA PRO A 409 14.56 27.22 24.32
C PRO A 409 15.14 28.33 25.21
N GLU A 410 15.56 29.42 24.57
CA GLU A 410 15.95 30.62 25.32
C GLU A 410 14.82 31.05 26.28
N LYS A 411 15.20 31.65 27.41
CA LYS A 411 14.27 32.18 28.44
C LYS A 411 13.49 31.12 29.22
N VAL A 412 13.80 29.85 29.01
CA VAL A 412 13.27 28.75 29.83
C VAL A 412 14.44 28.07 30.53
N HIS A 413 14.38 28.06 31.86
CA HIS A 413 15.44 27.55 32.71
C HIS A 413 14.95 26.32 33.48
N LEU A 414 15.84 25.41 33.86
CA LEU A 414 15.48 24.35 34.81
C LEU A 414 15.23 24.95 36.20
N THR A 415 14.30 24.38 36.96
CA THR A 415 14.08 24.82 38.35
C THR A 415 15.31 24.53 39.22
N THR A 416 15.49 25.33 40.28
CA THR A 416 16.47 25.06 41.33
C THR A 416 15.74 24.95 42.68
N PRO A 417 15.66 23.75 43.30
CA PRO A 417 16.25 22.48 42.86
C PRO A 417 15.58 21.93 41.59
N LEU A 418 16.32 21.09 40.86
CA LEU A 418 15.80 20.39 39.69
C LEU A 418 14.73 19.38 40.11
N LEU A 419 13.54 19.50 39.54
CA LEU A 419 12.43 18.58 39.77
C LEU A 419 12.18 17.76 38.51
N ILE A 420 12.37 16.45 38.61
CA ILE A 420 12.08 15.48 37.54
C ILE A 420 11.24 14.35 38.12
N GLU A 421 10.14 14.04 37.44
CA GLU A 421 9.25 12.94 37.75
C GLU A 421 9.50 11.80 36.76
N ILE A 422 10.18 10.77 37.25
CA ILE A 422 10.43 9.51 36.53
C ILE A 422 9.67 8.40 37.26
N PRO A 423 8.95 7.50 36.55
CA PRO A 423 8.30 6.36 37.18
C PRO A 423 9.28 5.52 38.01
N SER A 424 8.95 5.28 39.29
CA SER A 424 9.84 4.54 40.20
C SER A 424 10.10 3.12 39.70
N GLY A 425 11.35 2.67 39.76
CA GLY A 425 11.75 1.34 39.28
C GLY A 425 11.81 1.18 37.76
N SER A 426 11.59 2.25 36.99
CA SER A 426 11.65 2.22 35.52
C SER A 426 13.05 1.99 34.93
N GLY A 427 14.11 2.26 35.70
CA GLY A 427 15.49 2.24 35.20
C GLY A 427 15.84 3.38 34.26
N ILE A 428 14.94 4.37 34.07
CA ILE A 428 15.21 5.57 33.28
C ILE A 428 16.26 6.42 34.01
N THR A 429 17.25 6.91 33.26
CA THR A 429 18.29 7.82 33.76
C THR A 429 18.29 9.11 32.95
N TYR A 430 18.90 10.17 33.48
CA TYR A 430 19.05 11.43 32.76
C TYR A 430 20.44 12.03 32.94
N SER A 431 20.85 12.86 31.97
CA SER A 431 22.06 13.67 32.02
C SER A 431 21.78 15.08 31.52
N LEU A 432 22.60 16.02 31.99
CA LEU A 432 22.52 17.44 31.66
C LEU A 432 23.82 17.90 31.03
N THR A 433 23.71 18.58 29.89
CA THR A 433 24.83 19.29 29.28
C THR A 433 24.42 20.74 29.05
N THR A 434 25.36 21.66 29.22
CA THR A 434 25.16 23.07 28.88
C THR A 434 26.26 23.46 27.92
N ASN A 435 25.90 24.00 26.76
CA ASN A 435 26.88 24.41 25.77
C ASN A 435 27.57 25.73 26.19
N ALA A 436 28.57 26.16 25.42
CA ALA A 436 29.32 27.40 25.71
C ALA A 436 28.46 28.67 25.66
N GLU A 437 27.30 28.62 25.00
CA GLU A 437 26.34 29.71 24.87
C GLU A 437 25.28 29.71 26.00
N GLY A 438 25.36 28.76 26.93
CA GLY A 438 24.43 28.64 28.06
C GLY A 438 23.15 27.86 27.75
N GLN A 439 23.01 27.28 26.55
CA GLN A 439 21.86 26.45 26.20
C GLN A 439 21.94 25.09 26.90
N THR A 440 20.91 24.75 27.66
CA THR A 440 20.82 23.48 28.40
C THR A 440 20.13 22.40 27.57
N GLN A 441 20.75 21.23 27.52
CA GLN A 441 20.18 20.01 26.96
C GLN A 441 19.99 18.98 28.08
N LEU A 442 18.79 18.39 28.13
CA LEU A 442 18.44 17.27 28.98
C LEU A 442 18.29 16.01 28.12
N THR A 443 19.03 14.96 28.46
CA THR A 443 18.97 13.67 27.74
C THR A 443 18.49 12.59 28.68
N PHE A 444 17.37 11.95 28.36
CA PHE A 444 16.86 10.77 29.07
C PHE A 444 17.30 9.51 28.34
N ASN A 445 17.90 8.56 29.05
CA ASN A 445 18.12 7.20 28.55
C ASN A 445 17.01 6.31 29.09
N ILE A 446 16.24 5.72 28.18
CA ILE A 446 15.09 4.87 28.48
C ILE A 446 15.54 3.41 28.47
N SER A 447 15.10 2.63 29.45
CA SER A 447 15.44 1.22 29.53
C SER A 447 14.69 0.42 28.46
N ASP A 448 15.39 -0.52 27.80
CA ASP A 448 14.87 -1.32 26.67
C ASP A 448 13.55 -2.08 27.01
N ASN A 449 13.33 -2.43 28.29
CA ASN A 449 12.10 -3.10 28.72
C ASN A 449 10.84 -2.22 28.62
N LEU A 450 11.00 -0.89 28.53
CA LEU A 450 9.90 0.08 28.40
C LEU A 450 9.56 0.41 26.93
N VAL A 451 10.36 -0.08 25.99
CA VAL A 451 10.22 0.24 24.56
C VAL A 451 10.19 -1.00 23.68
N ARG A 452 9.69 -2.10 24.24
CA ARG A 452 9.39 -3.33 23.50
C ARG A 452 8.24 -3.12 22.53
N GLU A 453 8.24 -3.90 21.46
CA GLU A 453 7.09 -4.06 20.59
C GLU A 453 5.84 -4.43 21.42
N ASN A 454 4.68 -3.86 21.05
CA ASN A 454 3.43 -4.03 21.79
C ASN A 454 3.49 -3.57 23.26
N GLY A 455 4.49 -2.75 23.62
CA GLY A 455 4.65 -2.15 24.94
C GLY A 455 3.62 -1.06 25.24
N GLY A 456 3.49 -0.74 26.53
CA GLY A 456 2.60 0.31 27.01
C GLY A 456 3.16 1.73 26.84
N LYS A 457 2.30 2.72 27.08
CA LYS A 457 2.70 4.13 27.17
C LYS A 457 3.45 4.40 28.48
N HIS A 458 4.45 5.27 28.41
CA HIS A 458 5.22 5.74 29.56
C HIS A 458 5.35 7.25 29.53
N LYS A 459 5.52 7.88 30.70
CA LYS A 459 5.60 9.35 30.83
C LYS A 459 6.71 9.77 31.78
N ILE A 460 7.43 10.82 31.39
CA ILE A 460 8.39 11.55 32.23
C ILE A 460 7.94 13.01 32.28
N ARG A 461 8.16 13.70 33.40
CA ARG A 461 7.96 15.15 33.50
C ARG A 461 9.19 15.82 34.10
N PHE A 462 9.51 17.02 33.68
CA PHE A 462 10.54 17.83 34.32
C PHE A 462 10.14 19.29 34.42
N ALA A 463 10.42 19.90 35.57
CA ALA A 463 10.01 21.25 35.85
C ALA A 463 10.97 22.26 35.21
N VAL A 464 10.38 23.31 34.65
CA VAL A 464 11.06 24.47 34.09
C VAL A 464 10.45 25.75 34.66
N GLN A 465 11.24 26.82 34.64
CA GLN A 465 10.82 28.15 35.01
C GLN A 465 10.96 29.07 33.80
N LEU A 466 9.88 29.77 33.48
CA LEU A 466 9.89 30.83 32.48
C LEU A 466 10.61 32.06 33.02
N GLU A 467 11.38 32.76 32.19
CA GLU A 467 12.04 34.00 32.55
C GLU A 467 11.04 35.00 33.16
N SER A 468 11.46 35.62 34.26
CA SER A 468 10.65 36.54 35.03
C SER A 468 10.81 37.99 34.57
N ASN A 469 11.96 38.30 33.95
CA ASN A 469 12.25 39.64 33.46
C ASN A 469 11.67 39.90 32.07
N CYS A 470 10.75 40.86 31.99
CA CYS A 470 10.15 41.34 30.76
C CYS A 470 11.18 41.87 29.74
N ASP A 471 12.30 42.44 30.21
CA ASP A 471 13.34 43.02 29.35
C ASP A 471 14.17 41.95 28.61
N ALA A 472 14.07 40.68 29.02
CA ALA A 472 14.66 39.56 28.30
C ALA A 472 13.89 39.22 27.01
N PHE A 473 12.70 39.79 26.81
CA PHE A 473 11.83 39.53 25.67
C PHE A 473 11.93 40.64 24.62
N SER A 474 12.05 40.24 23.35
CA SER A 474 12.16 41.20 22.24
C SER A 474 10.82 41.88 21.94
N GLN A 475 9.73 41.16 22.23
CA GLN A 475 8.35 41.68 22.25
C GLN A 475 7.59 41.02 23.42
N PRO A 476 7.51 41.68 24.58
CA PRO A 476 6.72 41.19 25.69
C PRO A 476 5.25 40.96 25.25
N CYS A 477 4.68 39.82 25.63
CA CYS A 477 3.28 39.46 25.35
C CYS A 477 2.90 39.11 23.91
N SER A 478 3.87 38.96 23.01
CA SER A 478 3.65 38.40 21.66
C SER A 478 4.71 37.39 21.21
N GLU A 479 5.67 37.06 22.08
CA GLU A 479 6.78 36.16 21.76
C GLU A 479 6.42 34.68 21.99
N ILE A 480 6.69 33.84 20.97
CA ILE A 480 6.36 32.41 20.97
C ILE A 480 7.58 31.60 21.43
N ILE A 481 7.41 30.79 22.47
CA ILE A 481 8.46 29.88 22.98
C ILE A 481 8.17 28.44 22.54
N ALA A 482 8.68 28.03 21.38
CA ALA A 482 8.52 26.65 20.94
C ALA A 482 9.58 25.74 21.59
N ASN A 483 9.17 24.58 22.08
CA ASN A 483 10.10 23.53 22.51
C ASN A 483 9.74 22.18 21.87
N LYS A 484 10.74 21.44 21.38
CA LYS A 484 10.57 20.12 20.75
C LYS A 484 11.58 19.15 21.36
N ALA A 485 11.16 17.92 21.64
CA ALA A 485 12.07 16.85 22.05
C ALA A 485 12.38 15.98 20.84
N TYR A 486 13.54 15.35 20.82
CA TYR A 486 14.04 14.50 19.75
C TYR A 486 14.27 13.09 20.28
N SER A 487 14.36 12.14 19.37
CA SER A 487 14.50 10.73 19.72
C SER A 487 15.63 10.09 18.93
N ILE A 488 16.51 9.38 19.61
CA ILE A 488 17.56 8.56 18.98
C ILE A 488 17.39 7.14 19.50
N TYR A 489 17.29 6.16 18.61
CA TYR A 489 17.17 4.74 18.95
C TYR A 489 17.56 3.86 17.77
N LYS A 490 17.58 2.55 17.99
CA LYS A 490 17.67 1.55 16.91
C LYS A 490 16.77 0.36 17.24
N GLY A 491 16.51 -0.49 16.26
CA GLY A 491 15.79 -1.74 16.47
C GLY A 491 16.66 -2.85 17.05
N ASN A 492 16.03 -3.81 17.70
CA ASN A 492 16.67 -5.05 18.10
C ASN A 492 16.97 -5.93 16.87
N LEU A 493 16.00 -6.03 15.95
CA LEU A 493 16.18 -6.68 14.66
C LEU A 493 16.82 -5.71 13.66
N ASN A 494 16.20 -4.54 13.45
CA ASN A 494 16.71 -3.53 12.51
C ASN A 494 17.69 -2.58 13.22
N ARG A 495 18.98 -2.89 13.13
CA ARG A 495 20.06 -2.16 13.82
C ARG A 495 20.37 -0.77 13.25
N THR A 496 19.60 -0.28 12.27
CA THR A 496 19.76 1.08 11.74
C THR A 496 19.45 2.11 12.81
N ILE A 497 20.33 3.10 12.98
CA ILE A 497 20.09 4.21 13.92
C ILE A 497 19.01 5.12 13.33
N ILE A 498 17.94 5.33 14.09
CA ILE A 498 16.84 6.22 13.79
C ILE A 498 17.03 7.50 14.58
N ASN A 499 17.11 8.62 13.87
CA ASN A 499 17.04 9.96 14.44
C ASN A 499 15.65 10.53 14.10
N ASP A 500 14.72 10.46 15.05
CA ASP A 500 13.38 11.02 14.87
C ASP A 500 13.43 12.52 15.23
N ASN A 501 13.20 13.35 14.20
CA ASN A 501 13.34 14.80 14.23
C ASN A 501 12.25 15.52 15.03
N GLY A 502 11.40 14.79 15.73
CA GLY A 502 10.98 15.18 17.07
C GLY A 502 9.53 14.94 17.43
N SER A 503 9.20 15.33 18.66
CA SER A 503 7.93 15.09 19.34
C SER A 503 6.75 15.80 18.70
N PHE A 504 5.57 15.19 18.81
CA PHE A 504 4.28 15.78 18.43
C PHE A 504 3.69 16.58 19.60
N SER A 505 2.74 17.47 19.33
CA SER A 505 2.04 18.26 20.36
C SER A 505 0.67 17.70 20.74
N SER A 506 0.13 16.84 19.89
CA SER A 506 -1.05 16.03 20.18
C SER A 506 -1.09 14.84 19.24
N VAL A 507 -1.90 13.87 19.63
CA VAL A 507 -2.30 12.73 18.82
C VAL A 507 -3.82 12.78 18.78
N ASP A 508 -4.43 12.63 17.61
CA ASP A 508 -5.90 12.59 17.51
C ASP A 508 -6.47 11.23 17.96
N ASP A 509 -7.79 11.11 18.00
CA ASP A 509 -8.48 9.87 18.42
C ASP A 509 -8.14 8.67 17.53
N CYS A 510 -7.58 8.93 16.34
CA CYS A 510 -7.16 7.95 15.36
C CYS A 510 -5.66 7.65 15.41
N ASN A 511 -4.96 8.11 16.43
CA ASN A 511 -3.51 7.98 16.57
C ASN A 511 -2.69 8.68 15.48
N PHE A 512 -3.30 9.59 14.70
CA PHE A 512 -2.54 10.46 13.80
C PHE A 512 -1.86 11.57 14.59
N ARG A 513 -0.61 11.81 14.21
CA ARG A 513 0.28 12.76 14.83
C ARG A 513 -0.03 14.17 14.33
N ASN A 514 -0.27 15.10 15.25
CA ASN A 514 -0.45 16.52 14.93
C ASN A 514 0.79 17.31 15.36
N ASP A 515 1.52 17.84 14.37
CA ASP A 515 2.69 18.68 14.58
C ASP A 515 2.26 20.16 14.60
N ARG A 516 1.36 20.54 15.53
CA ARG A 516 1.11 21.97 15.77
C ARG A 516 2.27 22.50 16.59
N LYS A 517 3.04 23.42 16.01
CA LYS A 517 4.10 24.17 16.72
C LYS A 517 3.49 24.80 17.97
N TYR A 518 4.09 24.61 19.13
CA TYR A 518 3.59 25.18 20.39
C TYR A 518 3.56 26.71 20.29
N TYR A 519 2.40 27.29 20.58
CA TYR A 519 2.21 28.74 20.68
C TYR A 519 2.17 29.11 22.16
N PHE A 520 2.99 30.06 22.58
CA PHE A 520 2.77 30.78 23.83
C PHE A 520 2.58 32.23 23.44
N LEU A 521 1.51 32.85 23.91
CA LEU A 521 1.34 34.30 23.92
C LEU A 521 1.51 34.71 25.38
N CYS A 522 2.33 35.71 25.74
CA CYS A 522 2.34 36.11 27.16
C CYS A 522 1.01 36.72 27.60
#